data_AF-A0A502EEL7-F1
#
_entry.id   AF-A0A502EEL7-F1
#
_cell.length_a   1.000
_cell.length_b   1.000
_cell.length_c   1.000
_cell.angle_alpha   90.00
_cell.angle_beta   90.00
_cell.angle_gamma   90.00
#
_symmetry.space_group_name_H-M   'P 1'
#
loop_
_entity.id
_entity.type
_entity.pdbx_description
1 polymer ?
#
loop_
_entity_poly.entity_id
_entity_poly.type
_entity_poly.pdbx_seq_one_letter_code
_entity_poly.pdbx_strand_id
1 'polypeptide(L)' 'MPPEVQLLLAQGAMQKAAALLAEHAELLAGEMDAGVLLDEGGPEALRLFAAAVRATNGDGWVTVGNA' A
#
# COMPACT_ATOMS: atom_id res chain seq x y z
N MET A 1 -27.65 7.84 -3.22
CA MET A 1 -26.48 8.74 -3.36
C MET A 1 -26.15 8.90 -4.84
N PRO A 2 -25.74 10.09 -5.31
CA PRO A 2 -25.28 10.28 -6.68
C PRO A 2 -24.10 9.34 -7.01
N PRO A 3 -23.96 8.85 -8.25
CA PRO A 3 -22.88 7.94 -8.65
C PRO A 3 -21.46 8.47 -8.36
N GLU A 4 -21.26 9.78 -8.51
CA GLU A 4 -19.98 10.46 -8.24
C GLU A 4 -19.57 10.36 -6.77
N VAL A 5 -20.53 10.45 -5.84
CA VAL A 5 -20.29 10.31 -4.41
C VAL A 5 -19.90 8.87 -4.07
N GLN A 6 -20.51 7.88 -4.72
CA GLN A 6 -20.15 6.47 -4.52
C GLN A 6 -18.73 6.17 -5.01
N LEU A 7 -18.34 6.74 -6.16
CA LEU A 7 -16.99 6.60 -6.70
C LEU A 7 -15.94 7.22 -5.78
N LEU A 8 -16.18 8.44 -5.29
CA LEU A 8 -15.28 9.11 -4.35
C LEU A 8 -15.11 8.32 -3.04
N LEU A 9 -16.21 7.78 -2.50
CA LEU A 9 -16.15 6.92 -1.31
C LEU A 9 -15.36 5.63 -1.56
N ALA A 10 -15.57 4.99 -2.71
CA ALA A 10 -14.82 3.78 -3.09
C ALA A 10 -13.32 4.07 -3.24
N GLN A 11 -12.96 5.18 -3.88
CA GLN A 11 -11.56 5.61 -4.03
C GLN A 11 -10.91 5.89 -2.67
N GLY A 12 -11.59 6.62 -1.79
CA GLY A 12 -11.09 6.86 -0.43
C GLY A 12 -10.93 5.58 0.39
N ALA A 13 -11.88 4.64 0.26
CA ALA A 13 -11.77 3.33 0.91
C ALA A 13 -10.58 2.53 0.39
N MET A 14 -10.35 2.51 -0.93
CA MET A 14 -9.18 1.85 -1.52
C MET A 14 -7.88 2.49 -1.06
N GLN A 15 -7.80 3.82 -1.04
CA GLN A 15 -6.59 4.52 -0.58
C GLN A 15 -6.27 4.20 0.88
N LYS A 16 -7.30 4.15 1.74
CA LYS A 16 -7.14 3.75 3.14
C LYS A 16 -6.71 2.28 3.27
N ALA A 17 -7.31 1.39 2.49
CA ALA A 17 -6.95 -0.03 2.50
C ALA A 17 -5.50 -0.24 2.06
N ALA A 18 -5.06 0.45 1.00
CA ALA A 18 -3.68 0.43 0.53
C ALA A 18 -2.70 0.93 1.60
N ALA A 19 -3.02 2.03 2.28
CA ALA A 19 -2.19 2.54 3.37
C ALA A 19 -2.02 1.50 4.50
N LEU A 20 -3.11 0.84 4.91
CA LEU A 20 -3.07 -0.20 5.93
C LEU A 20 -2.24 -1.42 5.48
N LEU A 21 -2.39 -1.86 4.23
CA LEU A 21 -1.62 -2.98 3.70
C LEU A 21 -0.11 -2.71 3.70
N ALA A 22 0.30 -1.51 3.31
CA ALA A 22 1.71 -1.12 3.32
C ALA A 22 2.29 -1.08 4.75
N GLU A 23 1.54 -0.53 5.71
CA GLU A 23 1.91 -0.51 7.13
C GLU A 23 2.07 -1.93 7.70
N HIS A 24 1.12 -2.82 7.43
CA HIS A 24 1.17 -4.20 7.94
C HIS A 24 2.35 -4.97 7.34
N ALA A 25 2.67 -4.76 6.07
CA ALA A 25 3.82 -5.41 5.45
C ALA A 25 5.14 -4.96 6.08
N GLU A 26 5.29 -3.68 6.43
CA GLU A 26 6.48 -3.18 7.11
C GLU A 26 6.61 -3.72 8.54
N LEU A 27 5.50 -3.78 9.28
CA LEU A 27 5.47 -4.40 10.61
C LEU A 27 5.90 -5.86 10.53
N LEU A 28 5.33 -6.62 9.59
CA LEU A 28 5.64 -8.03 9.39
C LEU A 28 7.10 -8.24 8.99
N ALA A 29 7.67 -7.35 8.17
CA ALA A 29 9.08 -7.37 7.83
C ALA A 29 9.95 -7.20 9.09
N GLY A 30 9.59 -6.27 9.98
CA GLY A 30 10.29 -6.09 11.25
C GLY A 30 10.19 -7.29 12.18
N GLU A 31 9.06 -7.98 12.21
CA GLU A 31 8.90 -9.23 12.96
C GLU A 31 9.75 -10.38 12.38
N MET A 32 9.88 -10.45 11.05
CA MET A 32 10.78 -11.39 10.37
C MET A 32 12.25 -11.07 10.64
N ASP A 33 12.66 -9.79 10.58
CA ASP A 33 14.03 -9.36 10.94
C ASP A 33 14.38 -9.74 12.38
N ALA A 34 13.40 -9.68 13.28
CA ALA A 34 13.56 -10.07 14.68
C ALA A 34 13.56 -11.59 14.91
N GLY A 35 13.34 -12.40 13.86
CA GLY A 35 13.26 -13.86 13.94
C GLY A 35 12.01 -14.38 14.64
N VAL A 36 10.97 -13.54 14.77
CA VAL A 36 9.69 -13.91 15.41
C VAL A 36 8.79 -14.68 14.44
N LEU A 37 8.98 -14.48 13.13
CA LEU A 37 8.24 -15.14 12.07
C LEU A 37 9.13 -15.97 11.17
N LEU A 38 8.52 -17.00 10.57
CA LEU A 38 9.18 -17.83 9.55
C LEU A 38 9.45 -17.00 8.30
N ASP A 39 10.68 -17.10 7.79
CA ASP A 39 11.10 -16.44 6.56
C ASP A 39 10.58 -17.21 5.33
N GLU A 40 9.43 -16.80 4.82
CA GLU A 40 8.85 -17.27 3.54
C GLU A 40 8.90 -16.16 2.47
N GLY A 41 10.12 -15.76 2.10
CA GLY A 41 10.37 -14.79 1.02
C GLY A 41 11.09 -13.51 1.44
N GLY A 42 11.39 -13.37 2.73
CA GLY A 42 12.25 -12.35 3.29
C GLY A 42 11.55 -11.05 3.66
N PRO A 43 12.09 -10.32 4.66
CA PRO A 43 11.61 -8.99 5.02
C PRO A 43 11.72 -8.00 3.84
N GLU A 44 12.69 -8.16 2.95
CA GLU A 44 12.83 -7.38 1.72
C GLU A 44 11.61 -7.50 0.78
N ALA A 45 10.98 -8.67 0.66
CA ALA A 45 9.80 -8.84 -0.19
C ALA A 45 8.60 -8.06 0.35
N LEU A 46 8.43 -8.02 1.67
CA LEU A 46 7.38 -7.25 2.33
C LEU A 46 7.61 -5.74 2.21
N ARG A 47 8.86 -5.29 2.34
CA ARG A 47 9.24 -3.89 2.11
C ARG A 47 9.01 -3.49 0.64
N LEU A 48 9.33 -4.36 -0.31
CA LEU A 48 9.04 -4.14 -1.73
C LEU A 48 7.53 -4.04 -1.99
N PHE A 49 6.73 -4.93 -1.39
CA PHE A 49 5.28 -4.87 -1.47
C PHE A 49 4.73 -3.55 -0.92
N ALA A 50 5.16 -3.14 0.28
CA ALA A 50 4.76 -1.86 0.87
C ALA A 50 5.09 -0.67 -0.05
N ALA A 51 6.30 -0.66 -0.63
CA ALA A 51 6.72 0.36 -1.58
C ALA A 51 5.85 0.38 -2.84
N ALA A 52 5.52 -0.79 -3.41
CA ALA A 52 4.66 -0.90 -4.58
C ALA A 52 3.23 -0.44 -4.30
N VAL A 53 2.66 -0.79 -3.14
CA VAL A 53 1.33 -0.34 -2.72
C VAL A 53 1.30 1.18 -2.56
N ARG A 54 2.33 1.78 -1.96
CA ARG A 54 2.45 3.25 -1.88
C ARG A 54 2.65 3.89 -3.24
N ALA A 55 3.49 3.36 -4.11
CA ALA A 55 3.70 3.92 -5.44
C ALA A 55 2.42 3.90 -6.30
N THR A 56 1.56 2.91 -6.11
CA THR A 56 0.30 2.76 -6.86
C THR A 56 -0.88 3.53 -6.26
N ASN A 57 -0.82 3.90 -4.97
CA ASN A 57 -1.94 4.54 -4.25
C ASN A 57 -1.58 5.89 -3.57
N GLY A 58 -0.31 6.26 -3.57
CA GLY A 58 0.27 7.33 -2.76
C GLY A 58 0.52 8.64 -3.50
N ASP A 59 0.53 8.65 -4.83
CA ASP A 59 0.55 9.89 -5.60
C ASP A 59 -0.80 10.06 -6.25
N GLY A 60 -1.63 10.92 -5.64
CA GLY A 60 -2.84 11.40 -6.28
C GLY A 60 -2.45 12.07 -7.57
N TRP A 61 -2.60 11.38 -8.71
CA TRP A 61 -2.58 11.95 -10.04
C TRP A 61 -1.54 13.06 -10.21
N VAL A 62 -0.26 12.79 -9.93
CA VAL A 62 0.78 13.54 -10.63
C VAL A 62 0.60 13.12 -12.07
N THR A 63 -0.15 13.94 -12.78
CA THR A 63 -0.29 13.91 -14.22
C THR A 63 1.14 13.82 -14.74
N VAL A 64 1.54 12.66 -15.24
CA VAL A 64 2.58 12.57 -16.25
C VAL A 64 1.97 13.19 -17.51
N GLY A 65 1.74 14.50 -17.46
CA GLY A 65 1.74 15.36 -18.62
C GLY A 65 3.20 15.64 -18.89
N ASN A 66 3.80 14.85 -19.77
CA ASN A 66 5.01 15.30 -20.43
C ASN A 66 4.60 15.96 -21.75
N ALA A 67 5.19 17.13 -21.97
CA ALA A 67 4.98 18.06 -23.08
C ALA A 67 5.24 17.45 -24.47
#